data_AF-A0A956K3J0-F1
#
_entry.id   AF-A0A956K3J0-F1
#
_cell.length_a   1.000
_cell.length_b   1.000
_cell.length_c   1.000
_cell.angle_alpha   90.00
_cell.angle_beta   90.00
_cell.angle_gamma   90.00
#
_symmetry.space_group_name_H-M   'P 1'
#
loop_
_entity.id
_entity.type
_entity.pdbx_description
1 polymer ?
#
loop_
_entity_poly.entity_id
_entity_poly.type
_entity_poly.pdbx_seq_one_letter_code
_entity_poly.pdbx_strand_id
1 'polypeptide(L)'
;MSSTWTFLSNHAHVLLCVAAEPAMRLREIADRVGITERAVQKIIVELEEGGALTRCREGRRNHYVVHPDCALRHPVEEHRTVGKLLGLVLTAAQLKVIRNRSRSLARTAVVK
;
A
#
# COMPACT_ATOMS: atom_id res chain seq x y z
N MET A 1 -14.08 15.91 9.67
CA MET A 1 -13.65 16.88 8.63
C MET A 1 -14.52 16.65 7.41
N SER A 2 -14.89 17.72 6.71
CA SER A 2 -15.83 17.72 5.58
C SER A 2 -15.41 16.71 4.50
N SER A 3 -16.36 15.89 4.03
CA SER A 3 -16.21 15.12 2.78
C SER A 3 -16.07 16.09 1.61
N THR A 4 -14.85 16.58 1.44
CA THR A 4 -14.43 17.32 0.26
C THR A 4 -14.18 16.27 -0.81
N TRP A 5 -14.70 16.49 -2.01
CA TRP A 5 -14.55 15.54 -3.11
C TRP A 5 -13.05 15.32 -3.42
N THR A 6 -12.61 14.06 -3.38
CA THR A 6 -11.25 13.64 -3.73
C THR A 6 -11.29 12.71 -4.95
N PHE A 7 -10.21 12.71 -5.74
CA PHE A 7 -10.08 11.80 -6.89
C PHE A 7 -9.80 10.36 -6.48
N LEU A 8 -9.08 10.16 -5.37
CA LEU A 8 -8.66 8.85 -4.89
C LEU A 8 -9.53 8.40 -3.71
N SER A 9 -9.75 7.08 -3.64
CA SER A 9 -10.44 6.45 -2.53
C SER A 9 -9.56 6.38 -1.28
N ASN A 10 -10.18 6.14 -0.11
CA ASN A 10 -9.44 5.89 1.12
C ASN A 10 -8.49 4.69 0.99
N HIS A 11 -8.86 3.65 0.23
CA HIS A 11 -7.96 2.52 -0.08
C HIS A 11 -6.70 2.97 -0.80
N ALA A 12 -6.84 3.80 -1.83
CA ALA A 12 -5.70 4.33 -2.56
C ALA A 12 -4.83 5.24 -1.66
N HIS A 13 -5.44 6.08 -0.82
CA HIS A 13 -4.70 6.92 0.13
C HIS A 13 -3.93 6.11 1.17
N VAL A 14 -4.52 5.06 1.74
CA VAL A 14 -3.83 4.16 2.67
C VAL A 14 -2.68 3.43 1.97
N LEU A 15 -2.92 2.89 0.77
CA LEU A 15 -1.90 2.21 -0.02
C LEU A 15 -0.71 3.14 -0.33
N LEU A 16 -0.98 4.41 -0.68
CA LEU A 16 0.04 5.43 -0.91
C LEU A 16 0.87 5.71 0.35
N CYS A 17 0.22 5.85 1.52
CA CYS A 17 0.93 6.07 2.79
C CYS A 17 1.88 4.92 3.11
N VAL A 18 1.39 3.69 2.96
CA VAL A 18 2.16 2.47 3.21
C VAL A 18 3.30 2.29 2.21
N ALA A 19 3.05 2.60 0.93
CA ALA A 19 4.06 2.55 -0.11
C ALA A 19 5.19 3.59 0.11
N ALA A 20 4.84 4.77 0.62
CA ALA A 20 5.79 5.82 0.95
C ALA A 20 6.63 5.49 2.20
N GLU A 21 6.00 4.93 3.24
CA GLU A 21 6.65 4.58 4.51
C GLU A 21 6.14 3.21 5.03
N PRO A 22 6.82 2.12 4.67
CA PRO A 22 6.40 0.75 4.99
C PRO A 22 6.25 0.38 6.47
N ALA A 23 6.86 1.16 7.37
CA ALA A 23 6.83 0.93 8.82
C ALA A 23 5.88 1.89 9.57
N MET A 24 5.04 2.63 8.84
CA MET A 24 4.10 3.59 9.39
C MET A 24 3.08 2.91 10.31
N ARG A 25 2.76 3.56 11.42
CA ARG A 25 1.77 3.05 12.38
C ARG A 25 0.36 3.30 11.84
N LEU A 26 -0.58 2.42 12.18
CA LEU A 26 -2.00 2.58 11.80
C LEU A 26 -2.57 3.94 12.20
N ARG A 27 -2.19 4.43 13.39
CA ARG A 27 -2.54 5.78 13.87
C ARG A 27 -2.05 6.89 12.95
N GLU A 28 -0.80 6.84 12.53
CA GLU A 28 -0.22 7.86 11.65
C GLU A 28 -0.88 7.84 10.27
N ILE A 29 -1.23 6.66 9.76
CA ILE A 29 -2.01 6.53 8.52
C ILE A 29 -3.40 7.14 8.71
N ALA A 30 -4.07 6.84 9.81
CA ALA A 30 -5.40 7.36 10.12
C ALA A 30 -5.40 8.90 10.17
N ASP A 31 -4.42 9.48 10.85
CA ASP A 31 -4.23 10.93 10.96
C ASP A 31 -3.95 11.57 9.59
N ARG A 32 -3.10 10.96 8.75
CA ARG A 32 -2.78 11.48 7.40
C ARG A 32 -3.94 11.38 6.41
N VAL A 33 -4.71 10.28 6.46
CA VAL A 33 -5.83 10.03 5.54
C VAL A 33 -7.12 10.71 6.03
N GLY A 34 -7.21 11.05 7.32
CA GLY A 34 -8.40 11.68 7.90
C GLY A 34 -9.54 10.69 8.18
N ILE A 35 -9.21 9.43 8.49
CA ILE A 35 -10.16 8.37 8.83
C ILE A 35 -9.82 7.76 10.20
N THR A 36 -10.65 6.84 10.70
CA THR A 36 -10.37 6.18 11.98
C THR A 36 -9.33 5.06 11.84
N GLU A 37 -8.58 4.78 12.92
CA GLU A 37 -7.65 3.63 12.94
C GLU A 37 -8.33 2.31 12.58
N ARG A 38 -9.57 2.11 13.04
CA ARG A 38 -10.38 0.93 12.70
C ARG A 38 -10.66 0.86 11.19
N ALA A 39 -10.92 1.99 10.54
CA ALA A 39 -11.10 2.05 9.09
C ALA A 39 -9.81 1.73 8.35
N VAL A 40 -8.66 2.26 8.79
CA VAL A 40 -7.35 1.89 8.23
C VAL A 40 -7.11 0.39 8.39
N GLN A 41 -7.34 -0.18 9.57
CA GLN A 41 -7.16 -1.62 9.80
C GLN A 41 -8.01 -2.46 8.85
N LYS A 42 -9.29 -2.09 8.66
CA LYS A 42 -10.18 -2.76 7.70
C LYS A 42 -9.63 -2.66 6.27
N ILE A 43 -9.23 -1.47 5.84
CA ILE A 43 -8.66 -1.23 4.51
C ILE A 43 -7.39 -2.05 4.29
N ILE A 44 -6.51 -2.14 5.28
CA ILE A 44 -5.29 -2.96 5.20
C ILE A 44 -5.64 -4.42 4.96
N VAL A 45 -6.61 -4.98 5.70
CA VAL A 45 -7.07 -6.37 5.50
C VAL A 45 -7.63 -6.55 4.09
N GLU A 46 -8.46 -5.62 3.61
CA GLU A 46 -9.02 -5.66 2.25
C GLU A 46 -7.94 -5.54 1.17
N LEU A 47 -6.86 -4.78 1.41
CA LEU A 47 -5.70 -4.71 0.51
C LEU A 47 -4.83 -5.97 0.55
N GLU A 48 -4.76 -6.67 1.70
CA GLU A 48 -4.10 -7.97 1.86
C GLU A 48 -4.85 -9.07 1.11
N GLU A 49 -6.16 -9.20 1.34
CA GLU A 49 -7.07 -10.04 0.54
C GLU A 49 -7.06 -9.61 -0.94
N GLY A 50 -6.79 -8.32 -1.13
CA GLY A 50 -6.48 -7.62 -2.36
C GLY A 50 -5.34 -8.23 -3.18
N GLY A 51 -4.36 -8.84 -2.52
CA GLY A 51 -3.06 -9.16 -3.09
C GLY A 51 -2.22 -7.91 -3.40
N ALA A 52 -2.66 -6.73 -2.97
CA ALA A 52 -1.97 -5.47 -3.23
C ALA A 52 -0.84 -5.21 -2.22
N LEU A 53 -0.93 -5.79 -1.02
CA LEU A 53 0.12 -5.74 -0.01
C LEU A 53 0.16 -7.00 0.86
N THR A 54 1.27 -7.17 1.59
CA THR A 54 1.42 -8.17 2.65
C THR A 54 1.96 -7.51 3.91
N ARG A 55 1.38 -7.79 5.07
CA ARG A 55 1.90 -7.38 6.36
C ARG A 55 2.85 -8.44 6.93
N CYS A 56 4.05 -7.99 7.29
CA CYS A 56 5.04 -8.75 8.04
C CYS A 56 5.17 -8.16 9.44
N ARG A 57 5.23 -9.00 10.47
CA ARG A 57 5.49 -8.52 11.83
C ARG A 57 6.99 -8.52 12.08
N GLU A 58 7.57 -7.34 12.28
CA GLU A 58 8.98 -7.14 12.63
C GLU A 58 9.06 -6.65 14.07
N GLY A 59 9.19 -7.61 15.00
CA GLY A 59 9.20 -7.36 16.44
C GLY A 59 7.88 -6.75 16.95
N ARG A 60 7.94 -5.50 17.42
CA ARG A 60 6.77 -4.76 17.93
C ARG A 60 6.05 -3.94 16.85
N ARG A 61 6.58 -3.88 15.62
CA ARG A 61 6.01 -3.08 14.53
C ARG A 61 5.53 -3.98 13.40
N ASN A 62 4.50 -3.50 12.71
CA ASN A 62 4.14 -4.05 11.42
C ASN A 62 5.02 -3.38 10.36
N HIS A 63 5.46 -4.18 9.41
CA HIS A 63 6.10 -3.75 8.18
C HIS A 63 5.22 -4.21 7.03
N TYR A 64 4.99 -3.34 6.06
CA TYR A 64 4.11 -3.62 4.94
C TYR A 64 4.90 -3.71 3.64
N VAL A 65 4.64 -4.75 2.86
CA VAL A 65 5.23 -4.96 1.55
C VAL A 65 4.15 -4.73 0.52
N VAL A 66 4.36 -3.76 -0.36
CA VAL A 66 3.45 -3.51 -1.49
C VAL A 66 3.85 -4.37 -2.69
N HIS A 67 2.85 -4.89 -3.40
CA HIS A 67 3.00 -5.71 -4.61
C HIS A 67 2.71 -4.85 -5.85
N PRO A 68 3.72 -4.21 -6.45
CA PRO A 68 3.52 -3.24 -7.54
C PRO A 68 3.02 -3.87 -8.84
N ASP A 69 3.19 -5.19 -9.01
CA ASP A 69 2.76 -5.92 -10.20
C ASP A 69 1.30 -6.41 -10.11
N CYS A 70 0.66 -6.24 -8.95
CA CYS A 70 -0.76 -6.52 -8.77
C CYS A 70 -1.60 -5.65 -9.72
N ALA A 71 -2.49 -6.26 -10.51
CA ALA A 71 -3.42 -5.56 -11.38
C ALA A 71 -4.46 -4.79 -10.55
N LEU A 72 -4.92 -3.65 -11.06
CA LEU A 72 -6.05 -2.95 -10.45
C LEU A 72 -7.33 -3.79 -10.64
N ARG A 73 -8.19 -3.83 -9.62
CA ARG A 73 -9.31 -4.80 -9.58
C ARG A 73 -10.51 -4.41 -10.42
N HIS A 74 -10.62 -3.14 -10.81
CA HIS A 74 -11.79 -2.65 -11.53
C HIS A 74 -11.59 -2.82 -13.05
N PRO A 75 -12.58 -3.35 -13.81
CA PRO A 75 -12.41 -3.67 -15.24
C PRO A 75 -11.92 -2.50 -16.11
N VAL A 76 -12.30 -1.27 -15.75
CA VAL A 76 -11.86 -0.06 -16.46
C VAL A 76 -10.34 0.17 -16.38
N GLU A 77 -9.71 -0.30 -15.31
CA GLU A 77 -8.30 -0.04 -14.98
C GLU A 77 -7.46 -1.31 -14.82
N GLU A 78 -8.02 -2.51 -15.06
CA GLU A 78 -7.33 -3.80 -14.92
C GLU A 78 -6.07 -3.94 -15.80
N HIS A 79 -6.02 -3.16 -16.88
CA HIS A 79 -4.85 -3.04 -17.77
C HIS A 79 -3.67 -2.29 -17.13
N ARG A 80 -3.84 -1.75 -15.92
CA ARG A 80 -2.81 -1.06 -15.13
C ARG A 80 -2.53 -1.83 -13.84
N THR A 81 -1.35 -1.57 -13.29
CA THR A 81 -0.91 -2.18 -12.04
C THR A 81 -0.89 -1.16 -10.91
N VAL A 82 -0.92 -1.65 -9.68
CA VAL A 82 -0.70 -0.87 -8.45
C VAL A 82 0.56 0.00 -8.56
N GLY A 83 1.65 -0.55 -9.08
CA GLY A 83 2.91 0.18 -9.27
C GLY A 83 2.77 1.38 -10.22
N LYS A 84 1.98 1.26 -11.29
CA LYS A 84 1.70 2.38 -12.19
C LYS A 84 0.89 3.48 -11.49
N LEU A 85 -0.12 3.12 -10.68
CA LEU A 85 -0.89 4.07 -9.89
C LEU A 85 0.02 4.81 -8.89
N LEU A 86 0.85 4.07 -8.14
CA LEU A 86 1.79 4.65 -7.19
C LEU A 86 2.79 5.59 -7.88
N GLY A 87 3.21 5.26 -9.10
CA GLY A 87 4.11 6.07 -9.91
C GLY A 87 3.55 7.44 -10.33
N LEU A 88 2.23 7.63 -10.30
CA LEU A 88 1.60 8.92 -10.59
C LEU A 88 1.73 9.92 -9.44
N VAL A 89 1.93 9.43 -8.20
CA VAL A 89 1.85 10.25 -6.99
C VAL A 89 3.18 10.26 -6.23
N LEU A 90 3.89 9.13 -6.18
CA LEU A 90 5.13 8.99 -5.41
C LEU A 90 6.35 9.48 -6.19
N THR A 91 7.34 9.97 -5.44
CA THR A 91 8.63 10.39 -5.99
C THR A 91 9.45 9.20 -6.48
N ALA A 92 10.42 9.46 -7.38
CA ALA A 92 11.35 8.44 -7.86
C ALA A 92 12.14 7.74 -6.73
N ALA A 93 12.41 8.44 -5.62
CA ALA A 93 13.07 7.86 -4.46
C ALA A 93 12.19 6.81 -3.77
N GLN A 94 10.91 7.10 -3.57
CA GLN A 94 9.94 6.18 -2.97
C GLN A 94 9.71 4.95 -3.86
N LEU A 95 9.60 5.13 -5.18
CA LEU A 95 9.43 4.03 -6.13
C LEU A 95 10.64 3.07 -6.16
N LYS A 96 11.86 3.57 -5.96
CA LYS A 96 13.06 2.72 -5.84
C LYS A 96 12.97 1.80 -4.62
N VAL A 97 12.47 2.28 -3.49
CA VAL A 97 12.32 1.47 -2.26
C VAL A 97 11.36 0.31 -2.50
N ILE A 98 10.22 0.57 -3.14
CA ILE A 98 9.21 -0.45 -3.46
C ILE A 98 9.83 -1.53 -4.35
N ARG A 99 10.46 -1.12 -5.48
CA ARG A 99 11.05 -2.06 -6.45
C ARG A 99 12.19 -2.90 -5.87
N ASN A 100 13.02 -2.33 -4.99
CA ASN A 100 14.13 -3.04 -4.37
C ASN A 100 13.65 -4.11 -3.38
N ARG A 101 12.54 -3.86 -2.67
CA ARG A 101 11.98 -4.82 -1.70
C ARG A 101 11.22 -5.96 -2.36
N SER A 102 10.45 -5.69 -3.41
CA SER A 102 9.79 -6.76 -4.20
C SER A 102 10.82 -7.77 -4.74
N ARG A 103 12.00 -7.27 -5.18
CA ARG A 103 13.13 -8.12 -5.63
C ARG A 103 13.81 -8.91 -4.49
N SER A 104 13.87 -8.34 -3.28
CA SER A 104 14.44 -9.04 -2.12
C SER A 104 13.56 -10.20 -1.66
N LEU A 105 12.24 -10.03 -1.69
CA LEU A 105 11.28 -11.06 -1.25
C LEU A 105 11.12 -12.18 -2.27
N ALA A 106 11.23 -11.86 -3.57
CA ALA A 106 11.31 -12.87 -4.63
C ALA A 106 12.53 -13.80 -4.47
N ARG A 107 13.62 -13.36 -3.82
CA ARG A 107 14.78 -14.20 -3.53
C ARG A 107 14.59 -15.10 -2.30
N THR A 108 13.79 -14.67 -1.32
CA THR A 108 13.50 -15.48 -0.13
C THR A 108 12.45 -16.57 -0.40
N ALA A 109 11.55 -16.37 -1.36
CA ALA A 109 10.51 -17.35 -1.72
C ALA A 109 10.99 -18.55 -2.54
N VAL A 110 12.25 -18.57 -3.02
CA VAL A 110 12.84 -19.69 -3.79
C VAL A 110 13.52 -20.73 -2.89
N VAL A 111 13.58 -20.48 -1.58
CA VAL A 111 14.13 -21.43 -0.59
C VAL A 111 12.98 -21.95 0.29
N LYS A 112 12.08 -22.73 -0.29
CA LYS A 112 11.25 -23.67 0.47
C LYS A 112 10.76 -24.81 -0.40
#